data_AF-A0A154PGV3-F1
#
_entry.id   AF-A0A154PGV3-F1
#
_cell.length_a   1.000
_cell.length_b   1.000
_cell.length_c   1.000
_cell.angle_alpha   90.00
_cell.angle_beta   90.00
_cell.angle_gamma   90.00
#
_symmetry.space_group_name_H-M   'P 1'
#
loop_
_entity.id
_entity.type
_entity.pdbx_description
1 polymer ?
#
loop_
_entity_poly.entity_id
_entity_poly.type
_entity_poly.pdbx_seq_one_letter_code
_entity_poly.pdbx_strand_id
1 'polypeptide(L)'
;RFNERFEELRAAKESETKTAIEHANQTRRCAGELMKMYGVDASTELLDASLWRRKDTMITDESFEEDLPDSLHEEEEEAVENDHSFRRRALEQMMDGVLEVGLKEKAMRSVPLPPVCLAHKDPSRYSREDIETIEAYERRLRASRDDDRLAYRSTLEATIERAKEEFWCRAKTFDDQLDDLAAEKICVERSVLLERLSESRTILQHRQIARNRRKIRRIIELELTPAVTRSRNLVAECELFEAGVIELRNRYEALRKRDKLLEEKYRADLRDSKQQPIAEQLLRHYRKRPRTVTACCGTSLAFLGELADCVLEQRGSELLPRDWVDYLRAMNNLDAIPDSLPSRMEAEDWRSVCVQRRLKIEAEIKARICAIELAEAEQSLAFHRKMCSIGRASVNRSKETMQQLDESLTDLIADQEVHLLLKTEQLREQPRGNVTSDWAETVLIPRRELIDTAEAIAAAGRRKMFELRRSINLERTVSREEYRRACLERTMEDLQTRLKDLMAAKV
;
A
#
# COMPACT_ATOMS: atom_id res chain seq x y z
N ARG A 1 -21.01 10.82 -20.16
CA ARG A 1 -21.93 11.66 -19.37
C ARG A 1 -21.21 12.89 -18.79
N PHE A 2 -20.39 12.81 -17.74
CA PHE A 2 -19.66 14.00 -17.23
C PHE A 2 -18.81 14.69 -18.31
N ASN A 3 -17.97 13.92 -19.04
CA ASN A 3 -17.11 14.48 -20.08
C ASN A 3 -17.91 15.16 -21.22
N GLU A 4 -19.05 14.58 -21.61
CA GLU A 4 -19.92 15.18 -22.64
C GLU A 4 -20.48 16.51 -22.16
N ARG A 5 -21.00 16.55 -20.92
CA ARG A 5 -21.54 17.78 -20.30
C ARG A 5 -20.47 18.85 -20.06
N PHE A 6 -19.24 18.43 -19.76
CA PHE A 6 -18.10 19.34 -19.63
C PHE A 6 -17.74 20.00 -20.96
N GLU A 7 -17.67 19.22 -22.05
CA GLU A 7 -17.39 19.78 -23.38
C GLU A 7 -18.54 20.68 -23.87
N GLU A 8 -19.79 20.32 -23.59
CA GLU A 8 -20.96 21.16 -23.90
C GLU A 8 -20.89 22.52 -23.18
N LEU A 9 -20.59 22.54 -21.88
CA LEU A 9 -20.45 23.78 -21.10
C LEU A 9 -19.22 24.59 -21.50
N ARG A 10 -18.12 23.91 -21.87
CA ARG A 10 -16.92 24.57 -22.40
C ARG A 10 -17.24 25.27 -23.73
N ALA A 11 -17.95 24.62 -24.65
CA ALA A 11 -18.36 25.23 -25.91
C ALA A 11 -19.36 26.38 -25.70
N ALA A 12 -20.30 26.22 -24.76
CA ALA A 12 -21.27 27.28 -24.41
C ALA A 12 -20.61 28.51 -23.77
N LYS A 13 -19.42 28.38 -23.18
CA LYS A 13 -18.67 29.50 -22.60
C LYS A 13 -18.36 30.58 -23.63
N GLU A 14 -17.96 30.19 -24.85
CA GLU A 14 -17.59 31.14 -25.89
C GLU A 14 -18.81 31.92 -26.41
N SER A 15 -19.96 31.26 -26.55
CA SER A 15 -21.19 31.92 -26.97
C SER A 15 -21.72 32.86 -25.87
N GLU A 16 -21.72 32.45 -24.60
CA GLU A 16 -22.17 33.30 -23.49
C GLU A 16 -21.21 34.47 -23.22
N THR A 17 -19.91 34.33 -23.48
CA THR A 17 -18.97 35.45 -23.40
C THR A 17 -19.13 36.44 -24.55
N LYS A 18 -19.47 35.97 -25.76
CA LYS A 18 -19.80 36.85 -26.90
C LYS A 18 -21.07 37.66 -26.62
N THR A 19 -22.15 37.02 -26.17
CA THR A 19 -23.41 37.70 -25.82
C THR A 19 -23.23 38.68 -24.67
N ALA A 20 -22.43 38.35 -23.66
CA ALA A 20 -22.06 39.25 -22.57
C ALA A 20 -21.37 40.55 -23.06
N ILE A 21 -20.47 40.43 -24.05
CA ILE A 21 -19.81 41.58 -24.68
C ILE A 21 -20.80 42.42 -25.48
N GLU A 22 -21.76 41.78 -26.17
CA GLU A 22 -22.82 42.47 -26.92
C GLU A 22 -23.71 43.31 -26.00
N HIS A 23 -24.18 42.76 -24.88
CA HIS A 23 -24.97 43.52 -23.89
C HIS A 23 -24.17 44.68 -23.27
N ALA A 24 -22.86 44.49 -23.01
CA ALA A 24 -21.98 45.56 -22.53
C ALA A 24 -21.75 46.66 -23.58
N ASN A 25 -21.68 46.30 -24.87
CA ASN A 25 -21.58 47.27 -25.97
C ASN A 25 -22.90 48.01 -26.20
N GLN A 26 -24.04 47.33 -26.06
CA GLN A 26 -25.38 47.91 -26.18
C GLN A 26 -25.63 48.96 -25.09
N THR A 27 -25.29 48.65 -23.83
CA THR A 27 -25.39 49.60 -22.71
C THR A 27 -24.46 50.80 -22.90
N ARG A 28 -23.22 50.63 -23.37
CA ARG A 28 -22.32 51.74 -23.72
C ARG A 28 -22.88 52.63 -24.83
N ARG A 29 -23.49 52.03 -25.86
CA ARG A 29 -24.10 52.77 -26.97
C ARG A 29 -25.27 53.62 -26.48
N CYS A 30 -26.19 53.05 -25.69
CA CYS A 30 -27.33 53.79 -25.14
C CYS A 30 -26.89 54.88 -24.16
N ALA A 31 -25.91 54.62 -23.29
CA ALA A 31 -25.36 55.62 -22.36
C ALA A 31 -24.66 56.77 -23.11
N GLY A 32 -23.92 56.47 -24.18
CA GLY A 32 -23.32 57.48 -25.04
C GLY A 32 -24.35 58.34 -25.78
N GLU A 33 -25.47 57.76 -26.19
CA GLU A 33 -26.60 58.50 -26.78
C GLU A 33 -27.30 59.39 -25.74
N LEU A 34 -27.52 58.91 -24.51
CA LEU A 34 -28.06 59.70 -23.40
C LEU A 34 -27.18 60.90 -23.05
N MET A 35 -25.87 60.69 -23.00
CA MET A 35 -24.90 61.76 -22.72
C MET A 35 -24.86 62.81 -23.83
N LYS A 36 -24.82 62.37 -25.10
CA LYS A 36 -24.75 63.29 -26.26
C LYS A 36 -26.03 64.11 -26.47
N MET A 37 -27.21 63.54 -26.21
CA MET A 37 -28.49 64.20 -26.53
C MET A 37 -29.17 64.88 -25.35
N TYR A 38 -28.92 64.43 -24.12
CA TYR A 38 -29.62 64.90 -22.93
C TYR A 38 -28.69 65.39 -21.82
N GLY A 39 -27.36 65.24 -21.97
CA GLY A 39 -26.39 65.62 -20.94
C GLY A 39 -26.52 64.82 -19.65
N VAL A 40 -27.19 63.65 -19.70
CA VAL A 40 -27.36 62.75 -18.57
C VAL A 40 -26.17 61.81 -18.53
N ASP A 41 -25.39 61.90 -17.47
CA ASP A 41 -24.24 61.02 -17.25
C ASP A 41 -24.72 59.67 -16.68
N ALA A 42 -24.89 58.68 -17.58
CA ALA A 42 -25.23 57.30 -17.23
C ALA A 42 -23.98 56.40 -17.11
N SER A 43 -22.79 56.98 -16.93
CA SER A 43 -21.54 56.22 -16.82
C SER A 43 -21.50 55.24 -15.64
N THR A 44 -22.25 55.53 -14.56
CA THR A 44 -22.41 54.64 -13.40
C THR A 44 -23.25 53.40 -13.70
N GLU A 45 -24.00 53.38 -14.79
CA GLU A 45 -24.89 52.29 -15.21
C GLU A 45 -24.27 51.40 -16.30
N LEU A 46 -22.99 51.60 -16.62
CA LEU A 46 -22.33 50.80 -17.64
C LEU A 46 -22.09 49.37 -17.14
N LEU A 47 -22.49 48.39 -17.96
CA LEU A 47 -22.09 47.01 -17.74
C LEU A 47 -20.62 46.81 -18.08
N ASP A 48 -19.90 46.24 -17.12
CA ASP A 48 -18.54 45.78 -17.33
C ASP A 48 -18.51 44.25 -17.41
N ALA A 49 -18.56 43.73 -18.64
CA ALA A 49 -18.42 42.30 -18.92
C ALA A 49 -17.08 41.70 -18.42
N SER A 50 -16.07 42.53 -18.13
CA SER A 50 -14.79 42.06 -17.58
C SER A 50 -14.87 41.65 -16.11
N LEU A 51 -15.89 42.10 -15.37
CA LEU A 51 -16.11 41.72 -13.98
C LEU A 51 -16.58 40.26 -13.83
N TRP A 52 -17.37 39.75 -14.79
CA TRP A 52 -17.80 38.35 -14.82
C TRP A 52 -16.63 37.40 -15.13
N ARG A 53 -15.72 37.79 -16.05
CA ARG A 53 -14.50 37.03 -16.38
C ARG A 53 -13.55 36.76 -15.21
N ARG A 54 -13.63 37.52 -14.10
CA ARG A 54 -12.71 37.38 -12.96
C ARG A 54 -12.95 36.13 -12.09
N LYS A 55 -14.13 35.51 -12.13
CA LYS A 55 -14.43 34.30 -11.34
C LYS A 55 -13.83 33.01 -11.92
N ASP A 56 -13.62 32.95 -13.24
CA ASP A 56 -13.32 31.70 -13.96
C ASP A 56 -11.87 31.19 -13.86
N THR A 57 -10.94 32.01 -13.40
CA THR A 57 -9.50 31.63 -13.38
C THR A 57 -9.13 30.70 -12.22
N MET A 58 -10.09 30.20 -11.46
CA MET A 58 -9.85 29.29 -10.32
C MET A 58 -9.97 27.79 -10.65
N ILE A 59 -10.39 27.41 -11.87
CA ILE A 59 -10.69 25.99 -12.21
C ILE A 59 -9.56 25.30 -13.01
N THR A 60 -8.59 26.04 -13.54
CA THR A 60 -7.41 25.45 -14.20
C THR A 60 -6.30 25.23 -13.19
N ASP A 61 -6.28 24.05 -12.56
CA ASP A 61 -5.04 23.40 -12.14
C ASP A 61 -5.10 21.94 -12.58
N GLU A 62 -4.21 21.62 -13.53
CA GLU A 62 -3.43 20.39 -13.69
C GLU A 62 -3.20 20.10 -15.19
N SER A 63 -1.95 20.34 -15.60
CA SER A 63 -1.24 19.67 -16.70
C SER A 63 -1.95 19.55 -18.05
N PHE A 64 -1.87 20.60 -18.87
CA PHE A 64 -1.68 20.45 -20.30
C PHE A 64 -0.66 21.51 -20.73
N GLU A 65 0.57 21.08 -21.00
CA GLU A 65 1.37 21.72 -22.04
C GLU A 65 0.59 21.50 -23.34
N GLU A 66 -0.32 22.41 -23.63
CA GLU A 66 -0.77 22.62 -25.00
C GLU A 66 0.02 23.80 -25.51
N ASP A 67 0.85 23.50 -26.51
CA ASP A 67 1.47 24.44 -27.41
C ASP A 67 0.49 25.57 -27.71
N LEU A 68 0.91 26.80 -27.45
CA LEU A 68 0.32 27.97 -28.10
C LEU A 68 0.27 27.66 -29.61
N PRO A 69 -0.91 27.67 -30.25
CA PRO A 69 -0.94 27.91 -31.67
C PRO A 69 -0.50 29.36 -31.85
N ASP A 70 0.61 29.55 -32.58
CA ASP A 70 1.04 30.80 -33.17
C ASP A 70 -0.16 31.49 -33.85
N SER A 71 -0.81 32.41 -33.13
CA SER A 71 -1.85 33.29 -33.64
C SER A 71 -1.24 34.66 -33.98
N LEU A 72 -0.10 34.64 -34.67
CA LEU A 72 0.47 35.81 -35.34
C LEU A 72 0.43 35.69 -36.88
N HIS A 73 -0.32 34.72 -37.42
CA HIS A 73 -0.56 34.59 -38.85
C HIS A 73 -2.04 34.35 -39.19
N GLU A 74 -2.96 35.11 -38.57
CA GLU A 74 -4.35 35.23 -39.02
C GLU A 74 -4.81 36.70 -39.13
N GLU A 75 -3.88 37.66 -39.24
CA GLU A 75 -4.23 39.07 -39.54
C GLU A 75 -4.34 39.36 -41.06
N GLU A 76 -4.14 38.36 -41.94
CA GLU A 76 -4.22 38.56 -43.40
C GLU A 76 -5.46 37.95 -44.08
N GLU A 77 -6.32 37.18 -43.40
CA GLU A 77 -7.56 36.64 -43.99
C GLU A 77 -8.87 37.29 -43.49
N GLU A 78 -8.85 38.14 -42.46
CA GLU A 78 -10.06 38.89 -42.00
C GLU A 78 -10.39 40.15 -42.84
N ALA A 79 -9.57 40.50 -43.85
CA ALA A 79 -9.86 41.64 -44.72
C ALA A 79 -10.97 41.35 -45.77
N VAL A 80 -11.27 40.07 -46.05
CA VAL A 80 -12.22 39.68 -47.12
C VAL A 80 -13.63 39.37 -46.58
N GLU A 81 -13.78 39.02 -45.30
CA GLU A 81 -15.10 38.72 -44.71
C GLU A 81 -15.84 39.95 -44.16
N ASN A 82 -15.15 41.09 -44.07
CA ASN A 82 -15.74 42.36 -43.66
C ASN A 82 -16.83 42.86 -44.64
N ASP A 83 -16.75 42.47 -45.92
CA ASP A 83 -17.72 42.90 -46.94
C ASP A 83 -19.08 42.19 -46.78
N HIS A 84 -19.09 40.92 -46.34
CA HIS A 84 -20.31 40.20 -46.03
C HIS A 84 -20.94 40.65 -44.71
N SER A 85 -20.14 41.01 -43.70
CA SER A 85 -20.66 41.58 -42.45
C SER A 85 -21.32 42.95 -42.67
N PHE A 86 -20.72 43.80 -43.51
CA PHE A 86 -21.27 45.10 -43.88
C PHE A 86 -22.56 44.93 -44.69
N ARG A 87 -22.56 44.03 -45.68
CA ARG A 87 -23.73 43.76 -46.52
C ARG A 87 -24.89 43.15 -45.72
N ARG A 88 -24.60 42.27 -44.75
CA ARG A 88 -25.60 41.65 -43.87
C ARG A 88 -26.16 42.64 -42.86
N ARG A 89 -25.33 43.50 -42.25
CA ARG A 89 -25.77 44.62 -41.38
C ARG A 89 -26.56 45.69 -42.15
N ALA A 90 -26.15 45.99 -43.38
CA ALA A 90 -26.86 46.90 -44.27
C ALA A 90 -28.20 46.29 -44.72
N LEU A 91 -28.26 44.99 -44.98
CA LEU A 91 -29.51 44.29 -45.27
C LEU A 91 -30.43 44.27 -44.05
N GLU A 92 -29.94 44.00 -42.84
CA GLU A 92 -30.73 44.09 -41.61
C GLU A 92 -31.28 45.50 -41.40
N GLN A 93 -30.47 46.55 -41.60
CA GLN A 93 -30.97 47.94 -41.57
C GLN A 93 -32.02 48.24 -42.65
N MET A 94 -31.94 47.59 -43.82
CA MET A 94 -32.90 47.77 -44.91
C MET A 94 -34.14 46.87 -44.80
N MET A 95 -34.07 45.81 -43.98
CA MET A 95 -35.12 44.80 -43.80
C MET A 95 -35.85 44.92 -42.46
N ASP A 96 -35.34 45.71 -41.50
CA ASP A 96 -36.02 46.06 -40.24
C ASP A 96 -37.15 47.05 -40.51
N GLY A 97 -38.08 46.63 -41.37
CA GLY A 97 -39.11 47.39 -42.05
C GLY A 97 -40.11 48.07 -41.12
N VAL A 98 -39.65 49.13 -40.45
CA VAL A 98 -40.48 50.07 -39.70
C VAL A 98 -40.51 51.36 -40.51
N LEU A 99 -41.55 51.50 -41.33
CA LEU A 99 -41.88 52.73 -42.07
C LEU A 99 -42.36 53.88 -41.16
N GLU A 100 -42.24 53.70 -39.84
CA GLU A 100 -42.42 54.76 -38.87
C GLU A 100 -41.05 55.38 -38.58
N VAL A 101 -40.93 56.70 -38.80
CA VAL A 101 -39.72 57.45 -38.45
C VAL A 101 -39.36 57.13 -37.00
N GLY A 102 -38.20 56.49 -36.80
CA GLY A 102 -37.79 55.98 -35.50
C GLY A 102 -37.81 57.09 -34.46
N LEU A 103 -38.10 56.76 -33.20
CA LEU A 103 -38.12 57.75 -32.11
C LEU A 103 -36.83 58.57 -32.03
N LYS A 104 -35.69 57.96 -32.40
CA LYS A 104 -34.40 58.62 -32.60
C LYS A 104 -34.45 59.72 -33.67
N GLU A 105 -35.01 59.43 -34.84
CA GLU A 105 -35.13 60.38 -35.95
C GLU A 105 -36.18 61.45 -35.67
N LYS A 106 -37.31 61.12 -35.03
CA LYS A 106 -38.32 62.09 -34.56
C LYS A 106 -37.71 63.06 -33.53
N ALA A 107 -36.93 62.56 -32.57
CA ALA A 107 -36.21 63.39 -31.60
C ALA A 107 -35.08 64.24 -32.21
N MET A 108 -34.56 63.85 -33.39
CA MET A 108 -33.51 64.54 -34.16
C MET A 108 -34.06 65.49 -35.25
N ARG A 109 -35.37 65.47 -35.57
CA ARG A 109 -35.94 66.31 -36.63
C ARG A 109 -35.68 67.80 -36.34
N SER A 110 -35.08 68.48 -37.32
CA SER A 110 -34.97 69.93 -37.33
C SER A 110 -36.35 70.56 -37.40
N VAL A 111 -36.53 71.64 -36.63
CA VAL A 111 -37.77 72.41 -36.50
C VAL A 111 -38.44 72.62 -37.88
N PRO A 112 -39.74 72.27 -38.07
CA PRO A 112 -40.46 72.57 -39.31
C PRO A 112 -40.38 74.07 -39.59
N LEU A 113 -40.34 74.51 -40.85
CA LEU A 113 -40.08 75.92 -41.15
C LEU A 113 -41.05 76.86 -40.40
N PRO A 114 -40.56 78.01 -39.90
CA PRO A 114 -41.40 78.97 -39.20
C PRO A 114 -42.63 79.36 -40.04
N PRO A 115 -43.78 79.66 -39.42
CA PRO A 115 -44.91 80.24 -40.13
C PRO A 115 -44.47 81.46 -40.95
N VAL A 116 -45.09 81.68 -42.11
CA VAL A 116 -44.71 82.67 -43.14
C VAL A 116 -44.45 84.08 -42.57
N CYS A 117 -45.11 84.44 -41.47
CA CYS A 117 -44.91 85.68 -40.73
C CYS A 117 -43.49 85.85 -40.15
N LEU A 118 -42.81 84.76 -39.75
CA LEU A 118 -41.43 84.77 -39.26
C LEU A 118 -40.37 84.79 -40.40
N ALA A 119 -40.75 84.41 -41.62
CA ALA A 119 -39.83 84.34 -42.76
C ALA A 119 -39.82 85.62 -43.65
N HIS A 120 -40.91 86.40 -43.65
CA HIS A 120 -41.10 87.48 -44.63
C HIS A 120 -41.63 88.81 -44.07
N LYS A 121 -41.94 88.93 -42.76
CA LYS A 121 -42.38 90.20 -42.15
C LYS A 121 -41.38 90.66 -41.09
N ASP A 122 -41.13 91.98 -41.02
CA ASP A 122 -40.29 92.56 -39.97
C ASP A 122 -40.98 92.52 -38.59
N PRO A 123 -40.23 92.34 -37.48
CA PRO A 123 -40.77 92.25 -36.11
C PRO A 123 -41.66 93.42 -35.69
N SER A 124 -41.49 94.58 -36.32
CA SER A 124 -42.25 95.80 -36.06
C SER A 124 -43.63 95.84 -36.75
N ARG A 125 -43.98 94.83 -37.57
CA ARG A 125 -45.23 94.76 -38.37
C ARG A 125 -46.08 93.53 -38.06
N TYR A 126 -45.88 92.89 -36.91
CA TYR A 126 -46.70 91.74 -36.50
C TYR A 126 -48.11 92.20 -36.05
N SER A 127 -49.14 91.58 -36.62
CA SER A 127 -50.51 91.69 -36.13
C SER A 127 -50.68 90.86 -34.84
N ARG A 128 -51.70 91.15 -34.03
CA ARG A 128 -52.06 90.34 -32.84
C ARG A 128 -52.29 88.86 -33.19
N GLU A 129 -52.85 88.61 -34.37
CA GLU A 129 -53.05 87.26 -34.92
C GLU A 129 -51.72 86.59 -35.33
N ASP A 130 -50.72 87.36 -35.77
CA ASP A 130 -49.38 86.85 -36.07
C ASP A 130 -48.64 86.41 -34.78
N ILE A 131 -48.86 87.11 -33.66
CA ILE A 131 -48.28 86.75 -32.34
C ILE A 131 -48.92 85.48 -31.79
N GLU A 132 -50.26 85.37 -31.83
CA GLU A 132 -50.97 84.18 -31.35
C GLU A 132 -50.63 82.92 -32.18
N THR A 133 -50.39 83.06 -33.48
CA THR A 133 -49.95 81.96 -34.34
C THR A 133 -48.51 81.53 -34.05
N ILE A 134 -47.61 82.47 -33.76
CA ILE A 134 -46.24 82.17 -33.31
C ILE A 134 -46.26 81.46 -31.95
N GLU A 135 -47.01 81.96 -30.97
CA GLU A 135 -47.09 81.32 -29.64
C GLU A 135 -47.73 79.93 -29.68
N ALA A 136 -48.77 79.72 -30.50
CA ALA A 136 -49.39 78.42 -30.69
C ALA A 136 -48.45 77.43 -31.40
N TYR A 137 -47.66 77.92 -32.37
CA TYR A 137 -46.64 77.15 -33.06
C TYR A 137 -45.48 76.79 -32.11
N GLU A 138 -44.97 77.73 -31.32
CA GLU A 138 -43.95 77.46 -30.30
C GLU A 138 -44.43 76.47 -29.23
N ARG A 139 -45.67 76.58 -28.75
CA ARG A 139 -46.24 75.63 -27.78
C ARG A 139 -46.37 74.23 -28.34
N ARG A 140 -46.83 74.09 -29.60
CA ARG A 140 -46.92 72.78 -30.27
C ARG A 140 -45.54 72.19 -30.56
N LEU A 141 -44.57 73.02 -30.92
CA LEU A 141 -43.19 72.61 -31.12
C LEU A 141 -42.55 72.11 -29.82
N ARG A 142 -42.72 72.85 -28.72
CA ARG A 142 -42.18 72.46 -27.41
C ARG A 142 -42.83 71.17 -26.93
N ALA A 143 -44.17 71.07 -26.97
CA ALA A 143 -44.88 69.86 -26.57
C ALA A 143 -44.45 68.63 -27.39
N SER A 144 -44.44 68.72 -28.73
CA SER A 144 -44.02 67.60 -29.58
C SER A 144 -42.54 67.24 -29.40
N ARG A 145 -41.67 68.23 -29.22
CA ARG A 145 -40.23 68.00 -29.01
C ARG A 145 -39.96 67.37 -27.65
N ASP A 146 -40.62 67.84 -26.60
CA ASP A 146 -40.42 67.37 -25.24
C ASP A 146 -41.02 65.98 -25.06
N ASP A 147 -42.21 65.72 -25.60
CA ASP A 147 -42.86 64.41 -25.54
C ASP A 147 -42.07 63.33 -26.31
N ASP A 148 -41.63 63.60 -27.54
CA ASP A 148 -40.85 62.64 -28.35
C ASP A 148 -39.45 62.39 -27.75
N ARG A 149 -38.84 63.42 -27.16
CA ARG A 149 -37.54 63.32 -26.47
C ARG A 149 -37.63 62.55 -25.16
N LEU A 150 -38.69 62.78 -24.39
CA LEU A 150 -38.94 62.03 -23.15
C LEU A 150 -39.27 60.56 -23.46
N ALA A 151 -40.07 60.29 -24.49
CA ALA A 151 -40.35 58.93 -24.94
C ALA A 151 -39.07 58.21 -25.38
N TYR A 152 -38.22 58.86 -26.19
CA TYR A 152 -36.96 58.26 -26.62
C TYR A 152 -35.97 58.06 -25.46
N ARG A 153 -35.86 59.03 -24.54
CA ARG A 153 -35.06 58.88 -23.32
C ARG A 153 -35.54 57.69 -22.49
N SER A 154 -36.85 57.55 -22.27
CA SER A 154 -37.43 56.42 -21.54
C SER A 154 -37.14 55.09 -22.23
N THR A 155 -37.18 55.03 -23.57
CA THR A 155 -36.80 53.81 -24.30
C THR A 155 -35.31 53.47 -24.14
N LEU A 156 -34.41 54.46 -24.11
CA LEU A 156 -32.99 54.24 -23.89
C LEU A 156 -32.71 53.73 -22.47
N GLU A 157 -33.30 54.35 -21.45
CA GLU A 157 -33.19 53.89 -20.05
C GLU A 157 -33.76 52.46 -19.89
N ALA A 158 -34.92 52.17 -20.50
CA ALA A 158 -35.52 50.83 -20.49
C ALA A 158 -34.70 49.79 -21.28
N THR A 159 -33.97 50.19 -22.33
CA THR A 159 -33.05 49.26 -23.03
C THR A 159 -31.81 48.95 -22.20
N ILE A 160 -31.30 49.92 -21.43
CA ILE A 160 -30.16 49.72 -20.53
C ILE A 160 -30.56 48.73 -19.45
N GLU A 161 -31.68 48.97 -18.75
CA GLU A 161 -32.17 48.09 -17.69
C GLU A 161 -32.44 46.66 -18.19
N ARG A 162 -33.14 46.50 -19.32
CA ARG A 162 -33.36 45.17 -19.91
C ARG A 162 -32.05 44.45 -20.24
N ALA A 163 -31.09 45.13 -20.86
CA ALA A 163 -29.79 44.55 -21.15
C ALA A 163 -29.01 44.17 -19.88
N LYS A 164 -29.19 44.91 -18.76
CA LYS A 164 -28.61 44.53 -17.47
C LYS A 164 -29.26 43.27 -16.90
N GLU A 165 -30.59 43.24 -16.88
CA GLU A 165 -31.36 42.12 -16.34
C GLU A 165 -31.07 40.83 -17.10
N GLU A 166 -31.08 40.88 -18.44
CA GLU A 166 -30.75 39.74 -19.30
C GLU A 166 -29.33 39.24 -19.07
N PHE A 167 -28.34 40.15 -18.99
CA PHE A 167 -26.97 39.79 -18.67
C PHE A 167 -26.86 39.06 -17.33
N TRP A 168 -27.44 39.61 -16.26
CA TRP A 168 -27.32 39.02 -14.93
C TRP A 168 -28.09 37.70 -14.80
N CYS A 169 -29.23 37.56 -15.49
CA CYS A 169 -29.96 36.29 -15.54
C CYS A 169 -29.13 35.20 -16.24
N ARG A 170 -28.50 35.52 -17.38
CA ARG A 170 -27.65 34.57 -18.12
C ARG A 170 -26.39 34.22 -17.35
N ALA A 171 -25.70 35.23 -16.80
CA ALA A 171 -24.51 35.03 -15.98
C ALA A 171 -24.80 34.13 -14.77
N LYS A 172 -25.92 34.36 -14.06
CA LYS A 172 -26.33 33.52 -12.94
C LYS A 172 -26.63 32.08 -13.39
N THR A 173 -27.37 31.91 -14.48
CA THR A 173 -27.72 30.57 -14.98
C THR A 173 -26.47 29.79 -15.39
N PHE A 174 -25.50 30.45 -16.00
CA PHE A 174 -24.22 29.85 -16.35
C PHE A 174 -23.38 29.53 -15.11
N ASP A 175 -23.27 30.46 -14.16
CA ASP A 175 -22.60 30.24 -12.86
C ASP A 175 -23.23 29.02 -12.13
N ASP A 176 -24.56 28.92 -12.07
CA ASP A 176 -25.27 27.79 -11.45
C ASP A 176 -24.96 26.45 -12.16
N GLN A 177 -24.87 26.45 -13.50
CA GLN A 177 -24.47 25.26 -14.28
C GLN A 177 -23.02 24.85 -14.05
N LEU A 178 -22.11 25.82 -13.87
CA LEU A 178 -20.71 25.55 -13.52
C LEU A 178 -20.59 24.97 -12.11
N ASP A 179 -21.36 25.49 -11.15
CA ASP A 179 -21.38 24.97 -9.77
C ASP A 179 -21.91 23.52 -9.73
N ASP A 180 -22.97 23.23 -10.49
CA ASP A 180 -23.48 21.86 -10.66
C ASP A 180 -22.43 20.92 -11.29
N LEU A 181 -21.72 21.39 -12.33
CA LEU A 181 -20.65 20.62 -12.98
C LEU A 181 -19.46 20.40 -12.02
N ALA A 182 -19.10 21.39 -11.21
CA ALA A 182 -18.05 21.27 -10.21
C ALA A 182 -18.42 20.26 -9.12
N ALA A 183 -19.68 20.25 -8.66
CA ALA A 183 -20.19 19.25 -7.74
C ALA A 183 -20.17 17.83 -8.36
N GLU A 184 -20.57 17.70 -9.63
CA GLU A 184 -20.49 16.44 -10.37
C GLU A 184 -19.04 15.97 -10.53
N LYS A 185 -18.10 16.87 -10.84
CA LYS A 185 -16.66 16.59 -10.92
C LYS A 185 -16.14 15.97 -9.64
N ILE A 186 -16.42 16.59 -8.48
CA ILE A 186 -15.99 16.07 -7.17
C ILE A 186 -16.55 14.66 -6.93
N CYS A 187 -17.81 14.41 -7.32
CA CYS A 187 -18.43 13.09 -7.17
C CYS A 187 -17.77 12.02 -8.06
N VAL A 188 -17.45 12.38 -9.31
CA VAL A 188 -16.75 11.49 -10.25
C VAL A 188 -15.33 11.21 -9.77
N GLU A 189 -14.56 12.24 -9.44
CA GLU A 189 -13.18 12.10 -8.93
C GLU A 189 -13.12 11.25 -7.67
N ARG A 190 -14.03 11.49 -6.72
CA ARG A 190 -14.17 10.65 -5.53
C ARG A 190 -14.38 9.18 -5.89
N SER A 191 -15.29 8.91 -6.83
CA SER A 191 -15.61 7.53 -7.23
C SER A 191 -14.38 6.86 -7.87
N VAL A 192 -13.67 7.56 -8.75
CA VAL A 192 -12.42 7.10 -9.36
C VAL A 192 -11.35 6.82 -8.30
N LEU A 193 -11.18 7.71 -7.32
CA LEU A 193 -10.20 7.55 -6.24
C LEU A 193 -10.55 6.37 -5.32
N LEU A 194 -11.84 6.17 -5.01
CA LEU A 194 -12.30 5.03 -4.22
C LEU A 194 -12.04 3.69 -4.94
N GLU A 195 -12.33 3.61 -6.24
CA GLU A 195 -12.01 2.43 -7.04
C GLU A 195 -10.50 2.15 -7.07
N ARG A 196 -9.67 3.17 -7.31
CA ARG A 196 -8.20 3.04 -7.28
C ARG A 196 -7.68 2.59 -5.91
N LEU A 197 -8.27 3.08 -4.83
CA LEU A 197 -7.93 2.67 -3.47
C LEU A 197 -8.32 1.20 -3.23
N SER A 198 -9.51 0.79 -3.66
CA SER A 198 -9.99 -0.59 -3.60
C SER A 198 -9.06 -1.54 -4.37
N GLU A 199 -8.70 -1.20 -5.60
CA GLU A 199 -7.74 -1.95 -6.41
C GLU A 199 -6.38 -2.06 -5.70
N SER A 200 -5.86 -0.95 -5.18
CA SER A 200 -4.57 -0.95 -4.46
C SER A 200 -4.60 -1.87 -3.23
N ARG A 201 -5.69 -1.84 -2.46
CA ARG A 201 -5.86 -2.70 -1.28
C ARG A 201 -5.99 -4.17 -1.65
N THR A 202 -6.80 -4.51 -2.64
CA THR A 202 -6.95 -5.90 -3.12
C THR A 202 -5.61 -6.47 -3.62
N ILE A 203 -4.79 -5.66 -4.31
CA ILE A 203 -3.43 -6.04 -4.72
C ILE A 203 -2.55 -6.30 -3.50
N LEU A 204 -2.58 -5.43 -2.49
CA LEU A 204 -1.80 -5.60 -1.25
C LEU A 204 -2.20 -6.86 -0.50
N GLN A 205 -3.51 -7.12 -0.33
CA GLN A 205 -4.04 -8.34 0.28
C GLN A 205 -3.58 -9.58 -0.50
N HIS A 206 -3.73 -9.59 -1.83
CA HIS A 206 -3.26 -10.70 -2.67
C HIS A 206 -1.75 -10.95 -2.53
N ARG A 207 -0.94 -9.89 -2.49
CA ARG A 207 0.51 -10.01 -2.28
C ARG A 207 0.84 -10.62 -0.92
N GLN A 208 0.10 -10.23 0.12
CA GLN A 208 0.28 -10.76 1.47
C GLN A 208 -0.11 -12.25 1.56
N ILE A 209 -1.28 -12.62 1.02
CA ILE A 209 -1.73 -14.02 0.87
C ILE A 209 -0.66 -14.84 0.12
N ALA A 210 -0.16 -14.35 -1.01
CA ALA A 210 0.85 -15.03 -1.81
C ALA A 210 2.20 -15.16 -1.08
N ARG A 211 2.58 -14.19 -0.23
CA ARG A 211 3.76 -14.31 0.63
C ARG A 211 3.57 -15.38 1.70
N ASN A 212 2.45 -15.37 2.41
CA ASN A 212 2.16 -16.35 3.46
C ASN A 212 2.13 -17.78 2.90
N ARG A 213 1.42 -17.99 1.77
CA ARG A 213 1.44 -19.29 1.06
C ARG A 213 2.84 -19.74 0.66
N ARG A 214 3.71 -18.81 0.21
CA ARG A 214 5.11 -19.12 -0.10
C ARG A 214 5.92 -19.49 1.15
N LYS A 215 5.71 -18.81 2.28
CA LYS A 215 6.36 -19.15 3.55
C LYS A 215 5.96 -20.54 4.03
N ILE A 216 4.67 -20.86 4.01
CA ILE A 216 4.15 -22.19 4.36
C ILE A 216 4.82 -23.27 3.50
N ARG A 217 4.84 -23.10 2.16
CA ARG A 217 5.51 -24.05 1.26
C ARG A 217 6.99 -24.24 1.60
N ARG A 218 7.73 -23.15 1.86
CA ARG A 218 9.15 -23.23 2.23
C ARG A 218 9.36 -24.03 3.53
N ILE A 219 8.53 -23.82 4.55
CA ILE A 219 8.62 -24.57 5.81
C ILE A 219 8.36 -26.05 5.55
N ILE A 220 7.35 -26.38 4.74
CA ILE A 220 7.05 -27.77 4.38
C ILE A 220 8.25 -28.43 3.69
N GLU A 221 8.82 -27.78 2.67
CA GLU A 221 9.88 -28.33 1.83
C GLU A 221 11.24 -28.39 2.54
N LEU A 222 11.62 -27.33 3.26
CA LEU A 222 12.97 -27.17 3.80
C LEU A 222 13.10 -27.61 5.26
N GLU A 223 12.01 -27.62 6.03
CA GLU A 223 12.05 -27.92 7.46
C GLU A 223 11.27 -29.18 7.82
N LEU A 224 9.95 -29.20 7.54
CA LEU A 224 9.07 -30.27 7.99
C LEU A 224 9.39 -31.60 7.31
N THR A 225 9.47 -31.63 5.98
CA THR A 225 9.72 -32.88 5.23
C THR A 225 11.08 -33.52 5.60
N PRO A 226 12.19 -32.75 5.66
CA PRO A 226 13.46 -33.29 6.11
C PRO A 226 13.45 -33.72 7.59
N ALA A 227 12.79 -32.96 8.46
CA ALA A 227 12.68 -33.31 9.88
C ALA A 227 11.88 -34.60 10.11
N VAL A 228 10.76 -34.78 9.39
CA VAL A 228 9.95 -36.00 9.45
C VAL A 228 10.75 -37.20 8.95
N THR A 229 11.42 -37.07 7.80
CA THR A 229 12.26 -38.16 7.26
C THR A 229 13.39 -38.52 8.23
N ARG A 230 14.09 -37.54 8.78
CA ARG A 230 15.15 -37.76 9.78
C ARG A 230 14.59 -38.43 11.04
N SER A 231 13.46 -37.95 11.56
CA SER A 231 12.82 -38.54 12.74
C SER A 231 12.39 -39.99 12.48
N ARG A 232 11.89 -40.31 11.28
CA ARG A 232 11.52 -41.67 10.90
C ARG A 232 12.74 -42.59 10.84
N ASN A 233 13.83 -42.14 10.24
CA ASN A 233 15.08 -42.91 10.17
C ASN A 233 15.65 -43.17 11.56
N LEU A 234 15.67 -42.16 12.44
CA LEU A 234 16.10 -42.32 13.83
C LEU A 234 15.26 -43.34 14.58
N VAL A 235 13.94 -43.34 14.40
CA VAL A 235 13.05 -44.33 15.04
C VAL A 235 13.35 -45.74 14.53
N ALA A 236 13.51 -45.92 13.23
CA ALA A 236 13.86 -47.23 12.66
C ALA A 236 15.23 -47.74 13.15
N GLU A 237 16.25 -46.88 13.23
CA GLU A 237 17.53 -47.23 13.84
C GLU A 237 17.36 -47.60 15.32
N CYS A 238 16.56 -46.85 16.07
CA CYS A 238 16.30 -47.10 17.47
C CYS A 238 15.64 -48.48 17.69
N GLU A 239 14.68 -48.87 16.83
CA GLU A 239 14.04 -50.18 16.85
C GLU A 239 15.05 -51.32 16.59
N LEU A 240 15.99 -51.13 15.65
CA LEU A 240 17.08 -52.08 15.41
C LEU A 240 17.99 -52.24 16.63
N PHE A 241 18.35 -51.13 17.29
CA PHE A 241 19.11 -51.17 18.54
C PHE A 241 18.35 -51.87 19.67
N GLU A 242 17.05 -51.64 19.80
CA GLU A 242 16.21 -52.33 20.79
C GLU A 242 16.20 -53.85 20.58
N ALA A 243 16.07 -54.30 19.33
CA ALA A 243 16.15 -55.72 19.00
C ALA A 243 17.50 -56.33 19.41
N GLY A 244 18.62 -55.65 19.12
CA GLY A 244 19.95 -56.10 19.52
C GLY A 244 20.16 -56.14 21.04
N VAL A 245 19.63 -55.17 21.79
CA VAL A 245 19.67 -55.17 23.26
C VAL A 245 18.87 -56.34 23.84
N ILE A 246 17.71 -56.67 23.26
CA ILE A 246 16.91 -57.83 23.67
C ILE A 246 17.69 -59.12 23.44
N GLU A 247 18.36 -59.26 22.30
CA GLU A 247 19.20 -60.42 22.00
C GLU A 247 20.36 -60.57 23.01
N LEU A 248 21.08 -59.48 23.29
CA LEU A 248 22.15 -59.46 24.30
C LEU A 248 21.64 -59.82 25.69
N ARG A 249 20.46 -59.31 26.09
CA ARG A 249 19.84 -59.65 27.37
C ARG A 249 19.51 -61.14 27.45
N ASN A 250 18.92 -61.71 26.39
CA ASN A 250 18.64 -63.14 26.31
C ASN A 250 19.92 -63.98 26.38
N ARG A 251 20.98 -63.56 25.69
CA ARG A 251 22.31 -64.21 25.74
C ARG A 251 22.91 -64.17 27.14
N TYR A 252 22.86 -63.02 27.81
CA TYR A 252 23.34 -62.87 29.18
C TYR A 252 22.57 -63.78 30.15
N GLU A 253 21.24 -63.82 30.06
CA GLU A 253 20.42 -64.70 30.89
C GLU A 253 20.71 -66.18 30.64
N ALA A 254 20.91 -66.58 29.38
CA ALA A 254 21.29 -67.94 29.02
C ALA A 254 22.66 -68.33 29.61
N LEU A 255 23.65 -67.45 29.52
CA LEU A 255 24.98 -67.66 30.11
C LEU A 255 24.91 -67.75 31.64
N ARG A 256 24.11 -66.90 32.28
CA ARG A 256 23.89 -66.94 33.74
C ARG A 256 23.16 -68.21 34.18
N LYS A 257 22.21 -68.70 33.39
CA LYS A 257 21.55 -70.00 33.63
C LYS A 257 22.54 -71.16 33.49
N ARG A 258 23.37 -71.17 32.43
CA ARG A 258 24.44 -72.16 32.24
C ARG A 258 25.40 -72.20 33.41
N ASP A 259 25.85 -71.03 33.86
CA ASP A 259 26.73 -70.88 35.01
C ASP A 259 26.15 -71.53 36.28
N LYS A 260 24.87 -71.25 36.59
CA LYS A 260 24.18 -71.88 37.73
C LYS A 260 24.03 -73.40 37.57
N LEU A 261 23.65 -73.85 36.38
CA LEU A 261 23.48 -75.27 36.07
C LEU A 261 24.78 -76.06 36.22
N LEU A 262 25.94 -75.49 35.86
CA LEU A 262 27.24 -76.14 36.07
C LEU A 262 27.50 -76.42 37.55
N GLU A 263 27.16 -75.48 38.43
CA GLU A 263 27.36 -75.67 39.87
C GLU A 263 26.31 -76.61 40.48
N GLU A 264 25.06 -76.57 40.01
CA GLU A 264 24.00 -77.47 40.45
C GLU A 264 24.27 -78.93 40.04
N LYS A 265 24.65 -79.16 38.78
CA LYS A 265 25.02 -80.49 38.26
C LYS A 265 26.19 -81.06 39.04
N TYR A 266 27.27 -80.29 39.21
CA TYR A 266 28.42 -80.75 39.96
C TYR A 266 28.09 -81.08 41.43
N ARG A 267 27.24 -80.27 42.09
CA ARG A 267 26.77 -80.59 43.45
C ARG A 267 25.90 -81.85 43.49
N ALA A 268 25.09 -82.11 42.47
CA ALA A 268 24.30 -83.35 42.37
C ALA A 268 25.19 -84.57 42.18
N ASP A 269 26.11 -84.52 41.20
CA ASP A 269 27.05 -85.61 40.90
C ASP A 269 27.87 -85.99 42.15
N LEU A 270 28.29 -85.01 42.94
CA LEU A 270 29.01 -85.24 44.20
C LEU A 270 28.16 -85.89 45.29
N ARG A 271 26.86 -85.57 45.39
CA ARG A 271 25.94 -86.19 46.35
C ARG A 271 25.65 -87.64 46.00
N ASP A 272 25.54 -87.94 44.71
CA ASP A 272 25.17 -89.27 44.22
C ASP A 272 26.37 -90.23 44.23
N SER A 273 27.60 -89.72 44.00
CA SER A 273 28.80 -90.54 43.83
C SER A 273 29.68 -90.66 45.08
N LYS A 274 29.69 -89.67 45.99
CA LYS A 274 30.71 -89.55 47.05
C LYS A 274 30.12 -89.43 48.45
N GLN A 275 30.88 -89.88 49.45
CA GLN A 275 30.53 -89.69 50.87
C GLN A 275 30.58 -88.21 51.26
N GLN A 276 29.66 -87.77 52.12
CA GLN A 276 29.45 -86.37 52.54
C GLN A 276 30.75 -85.56 52.83
N PRO A 277 31.71 -86.04 53.67
CA PRO A 277 32.90 -85.23 53.99
C PRO A 277 33.85 -85.04 52.79
N ILE A 278 33.90 -86.02 51.89
CA ILE A 278 34.74 -85.95 50.68
C ILE A 278 34.07 -85.02 49.66
N ALA A 279 32.75 -85.13 49.49
CA ALA A 279 31.96 -84.25 48.63
C ALA A 279 32.12 -82.77 49.02
N GLU A 280 32.06 -82.45 50.32
CA GLU A 280 32.25 -81.08 50.82
C GLU A 280 33.68 -80.55 50.55
N GLN A 281 34.70 -81.40 50.70
CA GLN A 281 36.08 -81.03 50.42
C GLN A 281 36.29 -80.73 48.93
N LEU A 282 35.80 -81.60 48.04
CA LEU A 282 35.86 -81.39 46.58
C LEU A 282 35.13 -80.10 46.17
N LEU A 283 33.95 -79.83 46.76
CA LEU A 283 33.20 -78.61 46.50
C LEU A 283 33.94 -77.34 46.95
N ARG A 284 34.66 -77.38 48.09
CA ARG A 284 35.53 -76.27 48.52
C ARG A 284 36.62 -76.00 47.50
N HIS A 285 37.24 -77.04 46.94
CA HIS A 285 38.26 -76.89 45.91
C HIS A 285 37.68 -76.39 44.57
N TYR A 286 36.49 -76.85 44.17
CA TYR A 286 35.79 -76.33 42.99
C TYR A 286 35.50 -74.82 43.09
N ARG A 287 35.14 -74.33 44.27
CA ARG A 287 34.84 -72.90 44.51
C ARG A 287 36.07 -72.00 44.64
N LYS A 288 37.28 -72.55 44.72
CA LYS A 288 38.51 -71.73 44.78
C LYS A 288 38.67 -70.95 43.46
N ARG A 289 39.15 -69.71 43.61
CA ARG A 289 39.52 -68.82 42.51
C ARG A 289 40.96 -68.34 42.73
N PRO A 290 41.72 -68.04 41.67
CA PRO A 290 43.03 -67.40 41.84
C PRO A 290 42.89 -66.08 42.61
N ARG A 291 43.81 -65.85 43.56
CA ARG A 291 43.75 -64.69 44.47
C ARG A 291 44.29 -63.38 43.85
N THR A 292 45.10 -63.47 42.80
CA THR A 292 45.81 -62.36 42.13
C THR A 292 44.93 -61.36 41.37
N VAL A 293 43.60 -61.34 41.58
CA VAL A 293 42.62 -61.02 40.49
C VAL A 293 41.56 -60.03 40.89
N THR A 294 41.58 -59.50 42.11
CA THR A 294 40.61 -58.45 42.45
C THR A 294 40.82 -57.19 41.60
N ALA A 295 42.01 -57.01 41.00
CA ALA A 295 42.38 -55.88 40.13
C ALA A 295 42.49 -56.20 38.61
N CYS A 296 42.48 -57.47 38.16
CA CYS A 296 42.54 -57.81 36.72
C CYS A 296 41.21 -57.59 35.97
N CYS A 297 40.34 -56.75 36.53
CA CYS A 297 39.06 -56.33 35.98
C CYS A 297 39.23 -55.31 34.85
N GLY A 298 40.02 -55.62 33.82
CA GLY A 298 39.98 -54.84 32.58
C GLY A 298 38.60 -54.95 31.95
N THR A 299 38.03 -53.85 31.48
CA THR A 299 36.77 -53.80 30.71
C THR A 299 36.94 -54.24 29.26
N SER A 300 38.16 -54.53 28.82
CA SER A 300 38.44 -54.95 27.44
C SER A 300 37.80 -56.31 27.14
N LEU A 301 36.76 -56.28 26.31
CA LEU A 301 36.04 -57.46 25.84
C LEU A 301 36.96 -58.44 25.11
N ALA A 302 37.92 -57.94 24.32
CA ALA A 302 38.87 -58.76 23.58
C ALA A 302 39.79 -59.57 24.50
N PHE A 303 40.33 -58.96 25.56
CA PHE A 303 41.19 -59.65 26.51
C PHE A 303 40.40 -60.63 27.39
N LEU A 304 39.16 -60.30 27.76
CA LEU A 304 38.28 -61.23 28.47
C LEU A 304 37.95 -62.46 27.61
N GLY A 305 37.73 -62.28 26.31
CA GLY A 305 37.50 -63.37 25.36
C GLY A 305 38.69 -64.32 25.29
N GLU A 306 39.88 -63.78 25.01
CA GLU A 306 41.12 -64.57 24.93
C GLU A 306 41.43 -65.28 26.26
N LEU A 307 41.15 -64.63 27.41
CA LEU A 307 41.30 -65.26 28.72
C LEU A 307 40.37 -66.47 28.88
N ALA A 308 39.11 -66.36 28.47
CA ALA A 308 38.14 -67.43 28.58
C ALA A 308 38.59 -68.68 27.82
N ASP A 309 39.12 -68.49 26.62
CA ASP A 309 39.63 -69.58 25.77
C ASP A 309 40.90 -70.19 26.38
N CYS A 310 41.85 -69.38 26.85
CA CYS A 310 43.05 -69.87 27.53
C CYS A 310 42.76 -70.66 28.81
N VAL A 311 41.73 -70.27 29.57
CA VAL A 311 41.30 -71.01 30.77
C VAL A 311 40.83 -72.41 30.41
N LEU A 312 40.06 -72.57 29.32
CA LEU A 312 39.57 -73.88 28.87
C LEU A 312 40.65 -74.73 28.22
N GLU A 313 41.40 -74.15 27.28
CA GLU A 313 42.41 -74.86 26.49
C GLU A 313 43.69 -75.14 27.27
N GLN A 314 43.84 -74.54 28.45
CA GLN A 314 45.02 -74.66 29.31
C GLN A 314 46.31 -74.21 28.62
N ARG A 315 46.20 -73.27 27.68
CA ARG A 315 47.32 -72.67 26.96
C ARG A 315 47.70 -71.32 27.55
N GLY A 316 48.93 -70.90 27.26
CA GLY A 316 49.34 -69.50 27.40
C GLY A 316 48.84 -68.66 26.23
N SER A 317 48.86 -67.35 26.39
CA SER A 317 48.62 -66.40 25.29
C SER A 317 49.67 -65.30 25.33
N GLU A 318 50.19 -64.95 24.16
CA GLU A 318 51.11 -63.83 23.96
C GLU A 318 50.36 -62.49 23.86
N LEU A 319 49.05 -62.54 23.64
CA LEU A 319 48.18 -61.37 23.49
C LEU A 319 47.72 -60.80 24.85
N LEU A 320 47.82 -61.60 25.91
CA LEU A 320 47.35 -61.23 27.23
C LEU A 320 48.40 -60.39 27.99
N PRO A 321 47.99 -59.30 28.66
CA PRO A 321 48.89 -58.54 29.53
C PRO A 321 49.44 -59.41 30.67
N ARG A 322 50.58 -58.99 31.23
CA ARG A 322 51.31 -59.75 32.27
C ARG A 322 50.42 -60.19 33.44
N ASP A 323 49.54 -59.31 33.91
CA ASP A 323 48.66 -59.62 35.05
C ASP A 323 47.66 -60.76 34.72
N TRP A 324 47.23 -60.86 33.47
CA TRP A 324 46.33 -61.90 32.96
C TRP A 324 47.07 -63.23 32.75
N VAL A 325 48.34 -63.16 32.31
CA VAL A 325 49.22 -64.33 32.27
C VAL A 325 49.50 -64.85 33.68
N ASP A 326 49.69 -63.97 34.66
CA ASP A 326 49.87 -64.34 36.06
C ASP A 326 48.60 -64.97 36.66
N TYR A 327 47.41 -64.56 36.21
CA TYR A 327 46.15 -65.26 36.51
C TYR A 327 46.13 -66.70 36.00
N LEU A 328 46.51 -66.93 34.74
CA LEU A 328 46.59 -68.27 34.16
C LEU A 328 47.62 -69.14 34.91
N ARG A 329 48.76 -68.57 35.31
CA ARG A 329 49.75 -69.27 36.14
C ARG A 329 49.18 -69.66 37.49
N ALA A 330 48.45 -68.75 38.15
CA ALA A 330 47.79 -69.02 39.42
C ALA A 330 46.66 -70.07 39.29
N MET A 331 45.97 -70.12 38.14
CA MET A 331 45.04 -71.22 37.81
C MET A 331 45.77 -72.57 37.72
N ASN A 332 46.90 -72.64 37.02
CA ASN A 332 47.68 -73.87 36.91
C ASN A 332 48.18 -74.34 38.29
N ASN A 333 48.58 -73.41 39.16
CA ASN A 333 48.98 -73.72 40.53
C ASN A 333 47.81 -74.26 41.39
N LEU A 334 46.57 -73.81 41.15
CA LEU A 334 45.38 -74.32 41.84
C LEU A 334 44.98 -75.73 41.39
N ASP A 335 45.41 -76.12 40.19
CA ASP A 335 45.10 -77.44 39.61
C ASP A 335 46.19 -78.48 39.94
N ALA A 336 47.34 -78.06 40.47
CA ALA A 336 48.34 -78.97 41.01
C ALA A 336 47.75 -79.80 42.18
N ILE A 337 47.97 -81.12 42.16
CA ILE A 337 47.50 -82.04 43.20
C ILE A 337 48.19 -81.66 44.52
N PRO A 338 47.46 -81.37 45.61
CA PRO A 338 48.06 -81.11 46.91
C PRO A 338 48.77 -82.36 47.47
N ASP A 339 49.97 -82.18 48.02
CA ASP A 339 50.74 -83.25 48.68
C ASP A 339 50.02 -83.86 49.90
N SER A 340 49.05 -83.12 50.47
CA SER A 340 48.25 -83.53 51.63
C SER A 340 46.88 -84.12 51.24
N LEU A 341 46.79 -84.83 50.12
CA LEU A 341 45.53 -85.46 49.71
C LEU A 341 45.12 -86.50 50.77
N PRO A 342 43.89 -86.46 51.33
CA PRO A 342 43.43 -87.51 52.22
C PRO A 342 43.48 -88.86 51.51
N SER A 343 43.88 -89.93 52.20
CA SER A 343 44.03 -91.29 51.66
C SER A 343 42.76 -91.91 51.04
N ARG A 344 41.64 -91.20 51.06
CA ARG A 344 40.33 -91.58 50.49
C ARG A 344 39.95 -90.80 49.23
N MET A 345 40.78 -89.88 48.75
CA MET A 345 40.48 -89.04 47.59
C MET A 345 41.36 -89.48 46.41
N GLU A 346 40.73 -89.95 45.33
CA GLU A 346 41.44 -90.48 44.17
C GLU A 346 41.97 -89.37 43.26
N ALA A 347 43.04 -89.65 42.52
CA ALA A 347 43.61 -88.70 41.55
C ALA A 347 42.61 -88.30 40.45
N GLU A 348 41.67 -89.18 40.11
CA GLU A 348 40.61 -88.91 39.15
C GLU A 348 39.60 -87.88 39.66
N ASP A 349 39.27 -87.91 40.96
CA ASP A 349 38.37 -86.95 41.58
C ASP A 349 38.96 -85.54 41.52
N TRP A 350 40.28 -85.41 41.73
CA TRP A 350 40.96 -84.13 41.60
C TRP A 350 40.95 -83.60 40.16
N ARG A 351 41.24 -84.44 39.16
CA ARG A 351 41.17 -84.05 37.74
C ARG A 351 39.77 -83.56 37.37
N SER A 352 38.74 -84.26 37.83
CA SER A 352 37.34 -83.86 37.65
C SER A 352 37.05 -82.47 38.23
N VAL A 353 37.51 -82.19 39.46
CA VAL A 353 37.37 -80.87 40.09
C VAL A 353 38.02 -79.78 39.24
N CYS A 354 39.25 -80.00 38.76
CA CYS A 354 39.99 -79.02 37.97
C CYS A 354 39.27 -78.70 36.64
N VAL A 355 38.80 -79.73 35.93
CA VAL A 355 38.02 -79.56 34.69
C VAL A 355 36.72 -78.79 34.95
N GLN A 356 35.95 -79.19 35.96
CA GLN A 356 34.68 -78.52 36.30
C GLN A 356 34.90 -77.08 36.78
N ARG A 357 35.98 -76.81 37.52
CA ARG A 357 36.37 -75.46 37.95
C ARG A 357 36.68 -74.57 36.76
N ARG A 358 37.46 -75.05 35.78
CA ARG A 358 37.78 -74.29 34.56
C ARG A 358 36.54 -74.00 33.71
N LEU A 359 35.66 -74.98 33.53
CA LEU A 359 34.37 -74.79 32.85
C LEU A 359 33.51 -73.73 33.54
N LYS A 360 33.50 -73.73 34.87
CA LYS A 360 32.77 -72.73 35.67
C LYS A 360 33.38 -71.33 35.52
N ILE A 361 34.70 -71.21 35.62
CA ILE A 361 35.39 -69.92 35.48
C ILE A 361 35.21 -69.35 34.07
N GLU A 362 35.28 -70.18 33.03
CA GLU A 362 34.97 -69.74 31.66
C GLU A 362 33.53 -69.23 31.55
N ALA A 363 32.56 -69.92 32.18
CA ALA A 363 31.17 -69.49 32.16
C ALA A 363 30.97 -68.14 32.85
N GLU A 364 31.65 -67.92 33.98
CA GLU A 364 31.69 -66.66 34.71
C GLU A 364 32.30 -65.53 33.85
N ILE A 365 33.42 -65.79 33.16
CA ILE A 365 34.07 -64.82 32.27
C ILE A 365 33.15 -64.47 31.10
N LYS A 366 32.56 -65.45 30.41
CA LYS A 366 31.65 -65.20 29.28
C LYS A 366 30.38 -64.46 29.71
N ALA A 367 29.82 -64.78 30.87
CA ALA A 367 28.69 -64.04 31.44
C ALA A 367 29.08 -62.58 31.74
N ARG A 368 30.32 -62.35 32.22
CA ARG A 368 30.85 -61.01 32.47
C ARG A 368 31.05 -60.21 31.19
N ILE A 369 31.60 -60.80 30.12
CA ILE A 369 31.71 -60.17 28.79
C ILE A 369 30.34 -59.69 28.33
N CYS A 370 29.36 -60.59 28.33
CA CYS A 370 28.00 -60.28 27.88
C CYS A 370 27.32 -59.22 28.77
N ALA A 371 27.62 -59.18 30.07
CA ALA A 371 27.13 -58.13 30.95
C ALA A 371 27.69 -56.75 30.61
N ILE A 372 28.98 -56.66 30.23
CA ILE A 372 29.61 -55.40 29.79
C ILE A 372 29.01 -54.96 28.45
N GLU A 373 28.92 -55.86 27.47
CA GLU A 373 28.28 -55.59 26.17
C GLU A 373 26.83 -55.10 26.33
N LEU A 374 26.06 -55.75 27.21
CA LEU A 374 24.68 -55.35 27.49
C LEU A 374 24.60 -53.95 28.11
N ALA A 375 25.48 -53.61 29.06
CA ALA A 375 25.50 -52.29 29.67
C ALA A 375 25.82 -51.18 28.65
N GLU A 376 26.80 -51.41 27.75
CA GLU A 376 27.14 -50.49 26.68
C GLU A 376 26.02 -50.33 25.66
N ALA A 377 25.36 -51.44 25.29
CA ALA A 377 24.23 -51.42 24.37
C ALA A 377 23.00 -50.71 24.98
N GLU A 378 22.71 -50.91 26.28
CA GLU A 378 21.64 -50.21 26.99
C GLU A 378 21.90 -48.70 27.08
N GLN A 379 23.15 -48.28 27.31
CA GLN A 379 23.54 -46.87 27.29
C GLN A 379 23.37 -46.25 25.89
N SER A 380 23.81 -46.96 24.85
CA SER A 380 23.66 -46.52 23.45
C SER A 380 22.19 -46.40 23.07
N LEU A 381 21.35 -47.37 23.45
CA LEU A 381 19.91 -47.31 23.24
C LEU A 381 19.26 -46.12 23.96
N ALA A 382 19.66 -45.83 25.20
CA ALA A 382 19.16 -44.65 25.92
C ALA A 382 19.50 -43.34 25.18
N PHE A 383 20.70 -43.25 24.59
CA PHE A 383 21.09 -42.14 23.73
C PHE A 383 20.20 -42.04 22.48
N HIS A 384 20.00 -43.14 21.74
CA HIS A 384 19.15 -43.14 20.55
C HIS A 384 17.68 -42.76 20.86
N ARG A 385 17.13 -43.24 21.99
CA ARG A 385 15.79 -42.84 22.46
C ARG A 385 15.69 -41.35 22.72
N LYS A 386 16.73 -40.75 23.32
CA LYS A 386 16.82 -39.30 23.52
C LYS A 386 16.84 -38.56 22.18
N MET A 387 17.62 -39.04 21.21
CA MET A 387 17.65 -38.45 19.85
C MET A 387 16.31 -38.55 19.14
N CYS A 388 15.58 -39.66 19.28
CA CYS A 388 14.21 -39.80 18.77
C CYS A 388 13.23 -38.81 19.42
N SER A 389 13.37 -38.56 20.73
CA SER A 389 12.57 -37.55 21.43
C SER A 389 12.85 -36.13 20.88
N ILE A 390 14.12 -35.77 20.70
CA ILE A 390 14.52 -34.47 20.13
C ILE A 390 14.01 -34.33 18.69
N GLY A 391 14.16 -35.38 17.86
CA GLY A 391 13.65 -35.40 16.49
C GLY A 391 12.14 -35.17 16.42
N ARG A 392 11.35 -35.86 17.27
CA ARG A 392 9.91 -35.65 17.37
C ARG A 392 9.55 -34.24 17.83
N ALA A 393 10.26 -33.70 18.81
CA ALA A 393 10.04 -32.33 19.26
C ALA A 393 10.30 -31.31 18.14
N SER A 394 11.34 -31.52 17.32
CA SER A 394 11.61 -30.67 16.15
C SER A 394 10.47 -30.72 15.13
N VAL A 395 9.95 -31.92 14.82
CA VAL A 395 8.82 -32.09 13.90
C VAL A 395 7.58 -31.36 14.42
N ASN A 396 7.28 -31.47 15.71
CA ASN A 396 6.12 -30.82 16.31
C ASN A 396 6.22 -29.29 16.26
N ARG A 397 7.39 -28.72 16.56
CA ARG A 397 7.62 -27.27 16.44
C ARG A 397 7.37 -26.78 15.01
N SER A 398 7.90 -27.48 14.00
CA SER A 398 7.64 -27.10 12.60
C SER A 398 6.15 -27.20 12.25
N LYS A 399 5.42 -28.19 12.77
CA LYS A 399 3.96 -28.28 12.59
C LYS A 399 3.20 -27.14 13.26
N GLU A 400 3.57 -26.78 14.48
CA GLU A 400 2.96 -25.65 15.22
C GLU A 400 3.16 -24.33 14.46
N THR A 401 4.38 -24.05 14.00
CA THR A 401 4.65 -22.84 13.20
C THR A 401 3.85 -22.83 11.89
N MET A 402 3.67 -23.98 11.25
CA MET A 402 2.85 -24.11 10.05
C MET A 402 1.37 -23.85 10.35
N GLN A 403 0.83 -24.37 11.46
CA GLN A 403 -0.55 -24.14 11.88
C GLN A 403 -0.80 -22.66 12.15
N GLN A 404 0.07 -21.98 12.90
CA GLN A 404 -0.03 -20.55 13.16
C GLN A 404 -0.05 -19.72 11.86
N LEU A 405 0.77 -20.11 10.88
CA LEU A 405 0.79 -19.44 9.58
C LEU A 405 -0.48 -19.70 8.77
N ASP A 406 -1.03 -20.91 8.86
CA ASP A 406 -2.28 -21.27 8.20
C ASP A 406 -3.48 -20.52 8.82
N GLU A 407 -3.54 -20.43 10.15
CA GLU A 407 -4.51 -19.61 10.89
C GLU A 407 -4.41 -18.14 10.49
N SER A 408 -3.20 -17.58 10.46
CA SER A 408 -2.99 -16.19 10.00
C SER A 408 -3.42 -15.97 8.53
N LEU A 409 -3.36 -17.02 7.71
CA LEU A 409 -3.79 -16.97 6.33
C LEU A 409 -5.31 -17.07 6.23
N THR A 410 -5.97 -17.90 7.04
CA THR A 410 -7.43 -17.98 7.10
C THR A 410 -8.04 -16.68 7.60
N ASP A 411 -7.44 -16.07 8.62
CA ASP A 411 -7.89 -14.78 9.15
C ASP A 411 -7.81 -13.69 8.08
N LEU A 412 -6.69 -13.62 7.35
CA LEU A 412 -6.51 -12.67 6.26
C LEU A 412 -7.49 -12.88 5.09
N ILE A 413 -7.93 -14.12 4.86
CA ILE A 413 -8.92 -14.44 3.81
C ILE A 413 -10.34 -14.11 4.30
N ALA A 414 -10.61 -14.29 5.60
CA ALA A 414 -11.89 -13.97 6.22
C ALA A 414 -12.09 -12.47 6.44
N ASP A 415 -11.00 -11.71 6.58
CA ASP A 415 -11.00 -10.24 6.71
C ASP A 415 -11.45 -9.57 5.39
N GLN A 416 -12.76 -9.34 5.28
CA GLN A 416 -13.36 -8.64 4.15
C GLN A 416 -13.58 -7.18 4.50
N GLU A 417 -12.94 -6.29 3.75
CA GLU A 417 -13.21 -4.86 3.86
C GLU A 417 -14.57 -4.52 3.24
N VAL A 418 -15.43 -3.86 4.02
CA VAL A 418 -16.70 -3.30 3.53
C VAL A 418 -16.60 -1.78 3.58
N HIS A 419 -16.71 -1.13 2.42
CA HIS A 419 -16.73 0.34 2.33
C HIS A 419 -18.16 0.84 2.52
N LEU A 420 -18.41 1.50 3.65
CA LEU A 420 -19.71 2.15 3.93
C LEU A 420 -19.65 3.64 3.59
N LEU A 421 -20.57 4.06 2.73
CA LEU A 421 -20.71 5.46 2.32
C LEU A 421 -21.87 6.10 3.09
N LEU A 422 -21.54 6.79 4.19
CA LEU A 422 -22.52 7.43 5.06
C LEU A 422 -22.61 8.94 4.78
N LYS A 423 -23.83 9.50 4.84
CA LYS A 423 -24.00 10.96 4.79
C LYS A 423 -23.60 11.58 6.13
N THR A 424 -23.09 12.80 6.12
CA THR A 424 -22.55 13.50 7.31
C THR A 424 -23.53 13.57 8.49
N GLU A 425 -24.83 13.60 8.22
CA GLU A 425 -25.87 13.62 9.27
C GLU A 425 -26.18 12.24 9.86
N GLN A 426 -25.81 11.16 9.18
CA GLN A 426 -25.97 9.77 9.66
C GLN A 426 -24.84 9.35 10.62
N LEU A 427 -23.79 10.17 10.77
CA LEU A 427 -22.65 9.95 11.67
C LEU A 427 -22.75 10.72 13.00
N ARG A 428 -23.81 11.52 13.18
CA ARG A 428 -24.02 12.28 14.42
C ARG A 428 -24.80 11.45 15.45
N GLU A 429 -24.19 10.39 15.93
CA GLU A 429 -24.65 9.76 17.16
C GLU A 429 -23.81 10.26 18.34
N GLN A 430 -24.46 10.61 19.45
CA GLN A 430 -23.73 10.82 20.71
C GLN A 430 -23.13 9.47 21.12
N PRO A 431 -21.84 9.38 21.45
CA PRO A 431 -21.26 8.15 21.95
C PRO A 431 -22.01 7.75 23.23
N ARG A 432 -22.77 6.65 23.14
CA ARG A 432 -23.41 6.01 24.30
C ARG A 432 -22.53 4.82 24.67
N GLY A 433 -22.01 4.80 25.89
CA GLY A 433 -21.11 3.74 26.35
C GLY A 433 -19.93 4.29 27.16
N ASN A 434 -19.10 3.38 27.66
CA ASN A 434 -17.92 3.76 28.43
C ASN A 434 -16.72 3.93 27.48
N VAL A 435 -16.15 5.13 27.44
CA VAL A 435 -15.07 5.55 26.51
C VAL A 435 -13.85 4.62 26.59
N THR A 436 -13.63 3.97 27.74
CA THR A 436 -12.47 3.09 27.96
C THR A 436 -12.66 1.63 27.56
N SER A 437 -13.88 1.10 27.47
CA SER A 437 -14.12 -0.29 27.06
C SER A 437 -14.65 -0.40 25.64
N ASP A 438 -15.61 0.45 25.28
CA ASP A 438 -16.40 0.28 24.06
C ASP A 438 -15.70 0.88 22.83
N TRP A 439 -14.66 1.68 23.06
CA TRP A 439 -13.91 2.43 22.03
C TRP A 439 -12.42 2.04 21.99
N ALA A 440 -12.05 0.93 22.66
CA ALA A 440 -10.65 0.54 22.85
C ALA A 440 -9.87 0.29 21.54
N GLU A 441 -10.56 -0.13 20.47
CA GLU A 441 -9.97 -0.37 19.14
C GLU A 441 -10.25 0.77 18.14
N THR A 442 -10.71 1.93 18.62
CA THR A 442 -11.05 3.07 17.76
C THR A 442 -10.05 4.22 17.90
N VAL A 443 -9.73 4.86 16.79
CA VAL A 443 -8.92 6.10 16.80
C VAL A 443 -9.86 7.29 16.94
N LEU A 444 -9.93 7.84 18.16
CA LEU A 444 -10.73 9.05 18.44
C LEU A 444 -9.93 10.29 18.05
N ILE A 445 -10.39 11.00 17.02
CA ILE A 445 -9.80 12.28 16.61
C ILE A 445 -10.55 13.41 17.33
N PRO A 446 -9.89 14.21 18.17
CA PRO A 446 -10.53 15.34 18.83
C PRO A 446 -11.09 16.35 17.82
N ARG A 447 -12.30 16.86 18.06
CA ARG A 447 -12.94 17.87 17.18
C ARG A 447 -12.04 19.07 16.92
N ARG A 448 -11.21 19.46 17.90
CA ARG A 448 -10.22 20.54 17.74
C ARG A 448 -9.26 20.27 16.57
N GLU A 449 -8.73 19.05 16.43
CA GLU A 449 -7.75 18.74 15.38
C GLU A 449 -8.41 18.76 14.00
N LEU A 450 -9.68 18.39 13.93
CA LEU A 450 -10.47 18.47 12.71
C LEU A 450 -10.76 19.94 12.31
N ILE A 451 -10.95 20.82 13.29
CA ILE A 451 -11.08 22.27 13.07
C ILE A 451 -9.74 22.86 12.65
N ASP A 452 -8.65 22.56 13.36
CA ASP A 452 -7.31 23.07 13.09
C ASP A 452 -6.82 22.67 11.68
N THR A 453 -7.09 21.43 11.27
CA THR A 453 -6.78 20.97 9.91
C THR A 453 -7.64 21.68 8.86
N ALA A 454 -8.94 21.87 9.09
CA ALA A 454 -9.80 22.63 8.20
C ALA A 454 -9.34 24.10 8.07
N GLU A 455 -8.94 24.73 9.18
CA GLU A 455 -8.38 26.08 9.19
C GLU A 455 -7.04 26.16 8.44
N ALA A 456 -6.17 25.16 8.62
CA ALA A 456 -4.90 25.07 7.89
C ALA A 456 -5.12 24.90 6.38
N ILE A 457 -6.07 24.06 5.96
CA ILE A 457 -6.47 23.89 4.55
C ILE A 457 -6.99 25.22 4.00
N ALA A 458 -7.88 25.91 4.73
CA ALA A 458 -8.40 27.20 4.32
C ALA A 458 -7.28 28.27 4.22
N ALA A 459 -6.32 28.26 5.13
CA ALA A 459 -5.15 29.15 5.09
C ALA A 459 -4.23 28.85 3.90
N ALA A 460 -3.99 27.57 3.60
CA ALA A 460 -3.24 27.15 2.42
C ALA A 460 -3.94 27.57 1.13
N GLY A 461 -5.27 27.40 1.03
CA GLY A 461 -6.07 27.88 -0.08
C GLY A 461 -5.97 29.40 -0.27
N ARG A 462 -6.04 30.18 0.81
CA ARG A 462 -5.83 31.64 0.74
C ARG A 462 -4.44 32.02 0.23
N ARG A 463 -3.39 31.31 0.67
CA ARG A 463 -2.01 31.52 0.18
C ARG A 463 -1.87 31.20 -1.30
N LYS A 464 -2.41 30.06 -1.74
CA LYS A 464 -2.45 29.68 -3.16
C LYS A 464 -3.11 30.79 -3.99
N MET A 465 -4.26 31.30 -3.53
CA MET A 465 -4.94 32.38 -4.25
C MET A 465 -4.16 33.69 -4.29
N PHE A 466 -3.42 34.01 -3.24
CA PHE A 466 -2.57 35.18 -3.21
C PHE A 466 -1.44 35.06 -4.24
N GLU A 467 -0.73 33.92 -4.29
CA GLU A 467 0.36 33.71 -5.25
C GLU A 467 -0.15 33.67 -6.70
N LEU A 468 -1.31 33.06 -6.96
CA LEU A 468 -1.93 33.08 -8.29
C LEU A 468 -2.23 34.51 -8.76
N ARG A 469 -2.82 35.34 -7.89
CA ARG A 469 -3.05 36.77 -8.21
C ARG A 469 -1.76 37.52 -8.46
N ARG A 470 -0.71 37.19 -7.71
CA ARG A 470 0.62 37.77 -7.88
C ARG A 470 1.23 37.36 -9.23
N SER A 471 1.11 36.10 -9.64
CA SER A 471 1.57 35.61 -10.94
C SER A 471 0.90 36.36 -12.10
N ILE A 472 -0.43 36.49 -12.06
CA ILE A 472 -1.20 37.22 -13.08
C ILE A 472 -0.77 38.69 -13.18
N ASN A 473 -0.52 39.34 -12.04
CA ASN A 473 -0.04 40.73 -12.04
C ASN A 473 1.38 40.86 -12.60
N LEU A 474 2.23 39.86 -12.36
CA LEU A 474 3.57 39.80 -12.94
C LEU A 474 3.49 39.70 -14.47
N GLU A 475 2.70 38.76 -14.99
CA GLU A 475 2.48 38.57 -16.44
C GLU A 475 2.02 39.88 -17.09
N ARG A 476 1.03 40.56 -16.50
CA ARG A 476 0.58 41.88 -17.00
C ARG A 476 1.67 42.92 -17.04
N THR A 477 2.55 42.92 -16.04
CA THR A 477 3.66 43.87 -15.97
C THR A 477 4.69 43.54 -17.04
N VAL A 478 5.02 42.27 -17.23
CA VAL A 478 5.92 41.78 -18.29
C VAL A 478 5.39 42.16 -19.66
N SER A 479 4.12 41.85 -19.98
CA SER A 479 3.52 42.19 -21.28
C SER A 479 3.55 43.70 -21.55
N ARG A 480 3.36 44.53 -20.52
CA ARG A 480 3.44 45.99 -20.64
C ARG A 480 4.86 46.47 -20.95
N GLU A 481 5.87 45.89 -20.30
CA GLU A 481 7.27 46.23 -20.57
C GLU A 481 7.75 45.70 -21.92
N GLU A 482 7.28 44.53 -22.36
CA GLU A 482 7.53 44.00 -23.71
C GLU A 482 6.95 44.92 -24.78
N TYR A 483 5.71 45.37 -24.60
CA TYR A 483 5.11 46.36 -25.50
C TYR A 483 5.92 47.66 -25.55
N ARG A 484 6.37 48.15 -24.38
CA ARG A 484 7.21 49.35 -24.31
C ARG A 484 8.53 49.17 -25.03
N ARG A 485 9.16 48.00 -24.88
CA ARG A 485 10.39 47.65 -25.59
C ARG A 485 10.17 47.63 -27.11
N ALA A 486 9.10 47.00 -27.59
CA ALA A 486 8.76 46.97 -29.01
C ALA A 486 8.53 48.38 -29.58
N CYS A 487 7.88 49.28 -28.83
CA CYS A 487 7.76 50.68 -29.21
C CYS A 487 9.13 51.37 -29.34
N LEU A 488 10.02 51.17 -28.37
CA LEU A 488 11.36 51.75 -28.40
C LEU A 488 12.21 51.21 -29.56
N GLU A 489 12.14 49.90 -29.83
CA GLU A 489 12.83 49.27 -30.97
C GLU A 489 12.35 49.88 -32.30
N ARG A 490 11.03 50.01 -32.51
CA ARG A 490 10.48 50.70 -33.70
C ARG A 490 10.94 52.15 -33.81
N THR A 491 10.97 52.90 -32.71
CA THR A 491 11.48 54.28 -32.75
C THR A 491 12.97 54.34 -33.07
N MET A 492 13.75 53.35 -32.65
CA MET A 492 15.17 53.28 -32.95
C MET A 492 15.40 52.95 -34.43
N GLU A 493 14.62 52.02 -34.99
CA GLU A 493 14.60 51.70 -36.41
C GLU A 493 14.24 52.93 -37.25
N ASP A 494 13.19 53.67 -36.88
CA ASP A 494 12.78 54.92 -37.54
C ASP A 494 13.87 56.00 -37.50
N LEU A 495 14.61 56.11 -36.39
CA LEU A 495 15.72 57.05 -36.29
C LEU A 495 16.91 56.60 -37.14
N GLN A 496 17.17 55.29 -37.26
CA GLN A 496 18.22 54.76 -38.11
C GLN A 496 17.91 54.92 -39.60
N THR A 497 16.66 54.72 -40.03
CA THR A 497 16.22 55.03 -41.41
C THR A 497 16.34 56.52 -41.69
N ARG A 498 15.87 57.39 -40.79
CA ARG A 498 16.06 58.85 -40.93
C ARG A 498 17.54 59.25 -41.04
N LEU A 499 18.43 58.62 -40.27
CA LEU A 499 19.86 58.88 -40.35
C LEU A 499 20.45 58.42 -41.69
N LYS A 500 20.04 57.26 -42.21
CA LYS A 500 20.41 56.80 -43.56
C LYS A 500 19.91 57.75 -44.64
N ASP A 501 18.68 58.25 -44.53
CA ASP A 501 18.09 59.21 -45.47
C ASP A 501 18.84 60.55 -45.45
N LEU A 502 19.22 61.06 -44.27
CA LEU A 502 20.02 62.27 -44.14
C LEU A 502 21.45 62.10 -44.68
N MET A 503 22.04 60.91 -44.53
CA MET A 503 23.32 60.59 -45.16
C MET A 503 23.21 60.52 -46.68
N ALA A 504 22.09 60.01 -47.22
CA ALA A 504 21.82 59.97 -48.66
C ALA A 504 21.52 61.35 -49.25
N ALA A 505 20.91 62.26 -48.48
CA ALA A 505 20.62 63.64 -48.87
C ALA A 505 21.86 64.56 -48.87
N LYS A 506 23.03 64.05 -48.43
CA LYS A 506 24.30 64.78 -48.43
C LYS A 506 25.12 64.42 -49.69
N VAL A 507 24.64 64.89 -50.84
CA VAL A 507 25.35 64.92 -52.14
C VAL A 507 25.24 66.30 -52.75
#